data_AF-B7JAA6-F1
#
_entry.id   AF-B7JAA6-F1
#
_cell.length_a   1.000
_cell.length_b   1.000
_cell.length_c   1.000
_cell.angle_alpha   90.00
_cell.angle_beta   90.00
_cell.angle_gamma   90.00
#
_symmetry.space_group_name_H-M   'P 1'
#
loop_
_entity.id
_entity.type
_entity.pdbx_description
1 polymer ?
#
loop_
_entity_poly.entity_id
_entity_poly.type
_entity_poly.pdbx_seq_one_letter_code
_entity_poly.pdbx_strand_id
1 'polypeptide(L)'
;MQQKAEHQGCGTSGGSGKASCGSGAGQGDLAPEIWEKVKNHPCYSEEAHHHYARMHVAVAPACNIQCNYCNRKYDCANESRPGVVSEKLTPEQAAKKVLAVASTIPQMTVLGIAGPGDPLANPEKTFKTFELISKTAPDIKLCLSTNGLALPDHVDTIARFNVDHVTITINMVDANVGAQIYPWIFYKNKRYKGREAAQILTDRQMQGLEMLTERGILCKVNSVMIPGINDHHLVEVNRAVKSRGAFLHNIMPLISAPEHGTVFGLNGQRGPTAQELKALQDSCEGEMNMMRHCRQCRADAVGLLGEDRSAEFTTEAVMAMDVEYDLESRKAYQSLVEQERQATADAKRAELETLAGEQSDVKILIAVATKGSGRVNEHFGHATEFQIYEASASGAKFVGHRRVDLYCQGGYGEEEALETTIIRAINDCTAVFVAKIGGCPKASLEAAGIDAVDRYAFEYIEQSVIAYYRDYLDNIRSGAIVHGQRGDAEIRQGAYIAA
;
A
#
# COMPACT_ATOMS: atom_id res chain seq x y z
N MET A 1 -29.11 -31.10 8.26
CA MET A 1 -29.03 -30.54 9.63
C MET A 1 -27.63 -30.86 10.15
N GLN A 2 -26.70 -29.93 9.98
CA GLN A 2 -25.31 -30.05 10.45
C GLN A 2 -25.11 -29.05 11.57
N GLN A 3 -24.58 -29.54 12.68
CA GLN A 3 -24.27 -28.75 13.87
C GLN A 3 -23.26 -27.67 13.51
N LYS A 4 -23.64 -26.40 13.73
CA LYS A 4 -22.71 -25.27 13.78
C LYS A 4 -21.78 -25.51 14.97
N ALA A 5 -20.48 -25.50 14.72
CA ALA A 5 -19.49 -25.41 15.79
C ALA A 5 -19.64 -24.03 16.46
N GLU A 6 -19.94 -24.04 17.77
CA GLU A 6 -19.94 -22.85 18.61
C GLU A 6 -18.48 -22.44 18.85
N HIS A 7 -18.04 -21.38 18.16
CA HIS A 7 -16.77 -20.74 18.44
C HIS A 7 -16.94 -19.87 19.70
N GLN A 8 -16.29 -20.26 20.80
CA GLN A 8 -16.16 -19.41 21.99
C GLN A 8 -15.28 -18.20 21.63
N GLY A 9 -15.91 -17.10 21.26
CA GLY A 9 -15.25 -15.80 21.13
C GLY A 9 -14.79 -15.32 22.51
N CYS A 10 -13.51 -14.96 22.62
CA CYS A 10 -12.99 -14.24 23.76
C CYS A 10 -13.63 -12.84 23.78
N GLY A 11 -14.68 -12.67 24.57
CA GLY A 11 -15.32 -11.38 24.82
C GLY A 11 -14.52 -10.60 25.85
N THR A 12 -13.81 -9.57 25.43
CA THR A 12 -13.30 -8.54 26.34
C THR A 12 -14.38 -7.47 26.52
N SER A 13 -15.04 -7.49 27.67
CA SER A 13 -15.86 -6.38 28.15
C SER A 13 -14.95 -5.29 28.72
N GLY A 14 -14.60 -4.30 27.91
CA GLY A 14 -13.87 -3.09 28.30
C GLY A 14 -14.72 -1.84 28.02
N GLY A 15 -14.84 -0.97 29.02
CA GLY A 15 -15.72 0.21 29.02
C GLY A 15 -15.41 1.24 27.94
N SER A 16 -16.38 2.13 27.74
CA SER A 16 -16.43 3.24 26.78
C SER A 16 -15.11 4.01 26.62
N GLY A 17 -14.25 3.52 25.74
CA GLY A 17 -13.15 4.25 25.12
C GLY A 17 -13.39 4.23 23.62
N LYS A 18 -13.35 5.39 22.96
CA LYS A 18 -13.52 5.51 21.51
C LYS A 18 -12.52 4.58 20.81
N ALA A 19 -13.02 3.60 20.07
CA ALA A 19 -12.19 2.79 19.19
C ALA A 19 -11.63 3.70 18.09
N SER A 20 -10.32 3.91 18.09
CA SER A 20 -9.61 4.57 17.00
C SER A 20 -9.59 3.62 15.80
N CYS A 21 -10.54 3.79 14.88
CA CYS A 21 -10.59 3.04 13.63
C CYS A 21 -9.72 3.75 12.57
N GLY A 22 -8.48 3.31 12.45
CA GLY A 22 -7.57 3.71 11.38
C GLY A 22 -6.39 2.75 11.28
N SER A 23 -5.73 2.71 10.12
CA SER A 23 -4.47 1.99 9.87
C SER A 23 -3.30 2.39 10.78
N GLY A 24 -3.47 3.44 11.58
CA GLY A 24 -2.54 3.89 12.62
C GLY A 24 -2.76 3.22 13.98
N ALA A 25 -3.07 1.93 14.02
CA ALA A 25 -3.15 1.17 15.27
C ALA A 25 -1.79 1.25 15.99
N GLY A 26 -1.75 1.95 17.12
CA GLY A 26 -0.54 2.13 17.93
C GLY A 26 -0.29 0.94 18.86
N GLN A 27 0.75 1.04 19.70
CA GLN A 27 1.10 0.00 20.69
C GLN A 27 -0.07 -0.38 21.63
N GLY A 28 -1.07 0.50 21.81
CA GLY A 28 -2.25 0.26 22.65
C GLY A 28 -3.45 -0.39 21.95
N ASP A 29 -3.45 -0.46 20.61
CA ASP A 29 -4.62 -0.91 19.83
C ASP A 29 -4.52 -2.38 19.40
N LEU A 30 -3.36 -3.02 19.59
CA LEU A 30 -3.07 -4.40 19.19
C LEU A 30 -2.52 -5.22 20.36
N ALA A 31 -2.75 -6.53 20.32
CA ALA A 31 -2.08 -7.44 21.25
C ALA A 31 -0.55 -7.31 21.09
N PRO A 32 0.24 -7.36 22.19
CA PRO A 32 1.70 -7.13 22.13
C PRO A 32 2.43 -8.02 21.12
N GLU A 33 2.01 -9.28 21.00
CA GLU A 33 2.58 -10.25 20.06
C GLU A 33 2.36 -9.86 18.59
N ILE A 34 1.22 -9.26 18.27
CA ILE A 34 0.89 -8.77 16.93
C ILE A 34 1.64 -7.46 16.65
N TRP A 35 1.74 -6.59 17.65
CA TRP A 35 2.48 -5.33 17.54
C TRP A 35 3.94 -5.56 17.14
N GLU A 36 4.64 -6.50 17.79
CA GLU A 36 6.04 -6.81 17.48
C GLU A 36 6.25 -7.31 16.04
N LYS A 37 5.27 -8.01 15.48
CA LYS A 37 5.30 -8.45 14.08
C LYS A 37 5.18 -7.26 13.13
N VAL A 38 4.27 -6.33 13.42
CA VAL A 38 3.84 -5.27 12.50
C VAL A 38 4.66 -3.98 12.60
N LYS A 39 5.17 -3.61 13.79
CA LYS A 39 5.71 -2.27 14.06
C LYS A 39 6.89 -1.85 13.17
N ASN A 40 7.65 -2.81 12.63
CA ASN A 40 8.79 -2.56 11.75
C ASN A 40 8.53 -2.96 10.29
N HIS A 41 7.29 -3.33 9.95
CA HIS A 41 6.95 -3.80 8.61
C HIS A 41 6.30 -2.67 7.78
N PRO A 42 6.96 -2.15 6.73
CA PRO A 42 6.49 -0.98 5.97
C PRO A 42 5.09 -1.13 5.38
N CYS A 43 4.70 -2.35 5.00
CA CYS A 43 3.36 -2.59 4.42
C CYS A 43 2.24 -2.83 5.45
N TYR A 44 2.56 -3.12 6.72
CA TYR A 44 1.55 -3.46 7.74
C TYR A 44 1.38 -2.37 8.79
N SER A 45 2.38 -1.50 8.95
CA SER A 45 2.30 -0.29 9.78
C SER A 45 2.45 0.95 8.90
N GLU A 46 1.52 1.89 9.06
CA GLU A 46 1.57 3.17 8.37
C GLU A 46 2.77 4.01 8.84
N GLU A 47 3.12 3.99 10.11
CA GLU A 47 4.29 4.77 10.58
C GLU A 47 5.61 4.14 10.11
N ALA A 48 5.67 2.81 10.07
CA ALA A 48 6.88 2.06 9.72
C ALA A 48 7.41 2.38 8.32
N HIS A 49 6.55 2.79 7.39
CA HIS A 49 6.97 2.96 6.00
C HIS A 49 7.87 4.17 5.75
N HIS A 50 7.87 5.14 6.66
CA HIS A 50 8.76 6.30 6.62
C HIS A 50 10.17 5.98 7.12
N HIS A 51 10.32 4.89 7.87
CA HIS A 51 11.52 4.61 8.67
C HIS A 51 12.22 3.31 8.28
N TYR A 52 11.45 2.33 7.81
CA TYR A 52 11.94 1.00 7.47
C TYR A 52 11.85 0.70 5.98
N ALA A 53 12.90 0.09 5.46
CA ALA A 53 13.01 -0.31 4.07
C ALA A 53 12.59 -1.76 3.89
N ARG A 54 12.21 -2.09 2.66
CA ARG A 54 11.96 -3.46 2.23
C ARG A 54 12.70 -3.74 0.94
N MET A 55 12.91 -5.03 0.71
CA MET A 55 13.43 -5.53 -0.55
C MET A 55 12.52 -6.60 -1.10
N HIS A 56 12.32 -6.62 -2.41
CA HIS A 56 11.76 -7.77 -3.11
C HIS A 56 12.81 -8.48 -3.97
N VAL A 57 12.68 -9.80 -4.11
CA VAL A 57 13.53 -10.59 -5.01
C VAL A 57 12.69 -11.34 -6.05
N ALA A 58 13.06 -11.16 -7.32
CA ALA A 58 12.36 -11.69 -8.48
C ALA A 58 12.77 -13.13 -8.80
N VAL A 59 12.43 -14.08 -7.91
CA VAL A 59 12.79 -15.51 -8.03
C VAL A 59 11.65 -16.40 -8.55
N ALA A 60 10.43 -15.86 -8.71
CA ALA A 60 9.23 -16.63 -8.99
C ALA A 60 8.61 -16.30 -10.37
N PRO A 61 9.18 -16.74 -11.51
CA PRO A 61 8.73 -16.33 -12.83
C PRO A 61 7.43 -16.98 -13.32
N ALA A 62 7.10 -18.19 -12.88
CA ALA A 62 5.86 -18.87 -13.30
C ALA A 62 4.65 -18.35 -12.52
N CYS A 63 3.45 -18.46 -13.08
CA CYS A 63 2.19 -18.23 -12.34
C CYS A 63 1.13 -19.19 -12.85
N ASN A 64 0.28 -19.67 -11.94
CA ASN A 64 -0.72 -20.72 -12.14
C ASN A 64 -2.13 -20.18 -12.43
N ILE A 65 -2.33 -18.86 -12.51
CA ILE A 65 -3.60 -18.23 -12.95
C ILE A 65 -3.36 -17.17 -14.02
N GLN A 66 -4.38 -16.80 -14.78
CA GLN A 66 -4.35 -15.59 -15.61
C GLN A 66 -5.45 -14.63 -15.16
N CYS A 67 -5.08 -13.38 -14.94
CA CYS A 67 -6.00 -12.27 -14.67
C CYS A 67 -6.20 -11.44 -15.93
N ASN A 68 -7.40 -10.90 -16.16
CA ASN A 68 -7.67 -10.00 -17.30
C ASN A 68 -6.96 -8.63 -17.18
N TYR A 69 -6.56 -8.24 -15.97
CA TYR A 69 -5.77 -7.03 -15.71
C TYR A 69 -4.25 -7.27 -15.67
N CYS A 70 -3.77 -8.45 -16.09
CA CYS A 70 -2.35 -8.81 -16.05
C CYS A 70 -1.81 -9.07 -17.46
N ASN A 71 -0.57 -8.64 -17.71
CA ASN A 71 0.20 -8.98 -18.90
C ASN A 71 1.51 -9.66 -18.46
N ARG A 72 1.69 -10.92 -18.88
CA ARG A 72 2.80 -11.81 -18.49
C ARG A 72 4.19 -11.33 -18.91
N LYS A 73 4.27 -10.29 -19.76
CA LYS A 73 5.53 -9.63 -20.11
C LYS A 73 6.09 -8.81 -18.95
N TYR A 74 5.24 -8.39 -18.03
CA TYR A 74 5.58 -7.57 -16.87
C TYR A 74 5.48 -8.38 -15.58
N ASP A 75 5.99 -7.80 -14.50
CA ASP A 75 5.83 -8.29 -13.14
C ASP A 75 4.34 -8.39 -12.75
N CYS A 76 4.06 -9.23 -11.75
CA CYS A 76 2.72 -9.51 -11.28
C CYS A 76 1.97 -8.23 -10.89
N ALA A 77 0.89 -7.94 -11.61
CA ALA A 77 0.02 -6.78 -11.39
C ALA A 77 -0.66 -6.75 -10.00
N ASN A 78 -0.64 -7.85 -9.26
CA ASN A 78 -1.21 -7.93 -7.91
C ASN A 78 -0.35 -7.26 -6.83
N GLU A 79 0.94 -7.09 -7.08
CA GLU A 79 1.88 -6.49 -6.12
C GLU A 79 2.72 -5.37 -6.73
N SER A 80 2.97 -5.44 -8.04
CA SER A 80 3.78 -4.48 -8.77
C SER A 80 2.94 -3.47 -9.52
N ARG A 81 3.45 -2.24 -9.57
CA ARG A 81 2.96 -1.20 -10.48
C ARG A 81 3.08 -1.69 -11.94
N PRO A 82 2.23 -1.14 -12.84
CA PRO A 82 2.17 -1.57 -14.23
C PRO A 82 3.48 -1.38 -14.99
N GLY A 83 3.71 -2.19 -16.02
CA GLY A 83 4.75 -1.97 -17.03
C GLY A 83 6.18 -2.29 -16.56
N VAL A 84 6.36 -2.84 -15.36
CA VAL A 84 7.68 -3.15 -14.79
C VAL A 84 8.14 -4.53 -15.22
N VAL A 85 9.43 -4.67 -15.55
CA VAL A 85 10.08 -5.95 -15.77
C VAL A 85 11.26 -6.07 -14.82
N SER A 86 11.23 -7.07 -13.94
CA SER A 86 12.36 -7.37 -13.06
C SER A 86 13.36 -8.34 -13.70
N GLU A 87 14.65 -8.15 -13.38
CA GLU A 87 15.69 -9.12 -13.69
C GLU A 87 15.47 -10.40 -12.86
N LYS A 88 15.41 -11.56 -13.52
CA LYS A 88 15.13 -12.85 -12.85
C LYS A 88 16.37 -13.33 -12.13
N LEU A 89 16.21 -13.70 -10.86
CA LEU A 89 17.30 -14.17 -10.02
C LEU A 89 17.19 -15.68 -9.73
N THR A 90 18.33 -16.36 -9.60
CA THR A 90 18.38 -17.65 -8.90
C THR A 90 18.30 -17.46 -7.38
N PRO A 91 17.96 -18.49 -6.60
CA PRO A 91 17.95 -18.39 -5.14
C PRO A 91 19.28 -17.92 -4.53
N GLU A 92 20.41 -18.37 -5.08
CA GLU A 92 21.75 -17.98 -4.64
C GLU A 92 22.05 -16.52 -4.96
N GLN A 93 21.69 -16.07 -6.16
CA GLN A 93 21.85 -14.67 -6.57
C GLN A 93 21.00 -13.75 -5.69
N ALA A 94 19.75 -14.16 -5.42
CA ALA A 94 18.85 -13.43 -4.53
C ALA A 94 19.44 -13.32 -3.11
N ALA A 95 19.96 -14.41 -2.55
CA ALA A 95 20.58 -14.39 -1.22
C ALA A 95 21.78 -13.43 -1.16
N LYS A 96 22.69 -13.47 -2.15
CA LYS A 96 23.82 -12.53 -2.21
C LYS A 96 23.36 -11.08 -2.36
N LYS A 97 22.33 -10.83 -3.17
CA LYS A 97 21.74 -9.49 -3.34
C LYS A 97 21.13 -8.95 -2.05
N VAL A 98 20.41 -9.79 -1.32
CA VAL A 98 19.83 -9.41 -0.03
C VAL A 98 20.91 -8.99 0.95
N LEU A 99 22.02 -9.73 1.03
CA LEU A 99 23.14 -9.36 1.91
C LEU A 99 23.76 -8.02 1.50
N ALA A 100 24.04 -7.81 0.21
CA ALA A 100 24.62 -6.55 -0.28
C ALA A 100 23.74 -5.35 0.05
N VAL A 101 22.43 -5.49 -0.17
CA VAL A 101 21.45 -4.45 0.13
C VAL A 101 21.35 -4.22 1.64
N ALA A 102 21.26 -5.28 2.44
CA ALA A 102 21.14 -5.17 3.88
C ALA A 102 22.36 -4.50 4.54
N SER A 103 23.57 -4.76 4.03
CA SER A 103 24.79 -4.08 4.50
C SER A 103 24.83 -2.61 4.10
N THR A 104 24.23 -2.24 2.97
CA THR A 104 24.23 -0.84 2.47
C THR A 104 23.04 -0.02 2.99
N ILE A 105 21.93 -0.68 3.32
CA ILE A 105 20.67 -0.08 3.77
C ILE A 105 20.29 -0.67 5.15
N PRO A 106 20.81 -0.10 6.25
CA PRO A 106 20.51 -0.54 7.61
C PRO A 106 19.01 -0.51 7.97
N GLN A 107 18.24 0.35 7.29
CA GLN A 107 16.78 0.47 7.43
C GLN A 107 16.03 -0.80 6.98
N MET A 108 16.66 -1.67 6.18
CA MET A 108 15.95 -2.79 5.55
C MET A 108 15.57 -3.84 6.58
N THR A 109 14.28 -4.00 6.88
CA THR A 109 13.78 -4.95 7.89
C THR A 109 13.02 -6.12 7.29
N VAL A 110 12.56 -5.99 6.05
CA VAL A 110 11.66 -6.95 5.40
C VAL A 110 12.20 -7.39 4.05
N LEU A 111 12.19 -8.70 3.81
CA LEU A 111 12.39 -9.29 2.50
C LEU A 111 11.10 -9.98 2.03
N GLY A 112 10.63 -9.59 0.84
CA GLY A 112 9.47 -10.18 0.19
C GLY A 112 9.81 -10.95 -1.08
N ILE A 113 9.06 -12.02 -1.34
CA ILE A 113 8.98 -12.63 -2.68
C ILE A 113 7.61 -12.31 -3.25
N ALA A 114 7.56 -11.51 -4.32
CA ALA A 114 6.32 -10.95 -4.87
C ALA A 114 6.14 -11.17 -6.39
N GLY A 115 7.08 -11.83 -7.07
CA GLY A 115 6.97 -12.06 -8.52
C GLY A 115 8.27 -12.51 -9.18
N PRO A 116 8.37 -12.41 -10.52
CA PRO A 116 7.43 -11.75 -11.45
C PRO A 116 6.06 -12.44 -11.66
N GLY A 117 5.92 -13.70 -11.28
CA GLY A 117 4.69 -14.49 -11.33
C GLY A 117 4.09 -14.71 -9.94
N ASP A 118 3.75 -15.96 -9.60
CA ASP A 118 3.24 -16.33 -8.28
C ASP A 118 4.30 -17.15 -7.52
N PRO A 119 4.73 -16.70 -6.32
CA PRO A 119 5.73 -17.39 -5.50
C PRO A 119 5.39 -18.85 -5.20
N LEU A 120 4.11 -19.18 -4.99
CA LEU A 120 3.68 -20.55 -4.68
C LEU A 120 3.43 -21.41 -5.92
N ALA A 121 3.43 -20.81 -7.11
CA ALA A 121 3.62 -21.54 -8.37
C ALA A 121 5.10 -21.88 -8.65
N ASN A 122 6.04 -21.37 -7.84
CA ASN A 122 7.48 -21.64 -7.93
C ASN A 122 8.05 -22.11 -6.57
N PRO A 123 7.42 -23.09 -5.88
CA PRO A 123 7.71 -23.36 -4.47
C PRO A 123 9.17 -23.73 -4.22
N GLU A 124 9.79 -24.52 -5.10
CA GLU A 124 11.20 -24.91 -4.97
C GLU A 124 12.15 -23.71 -4.91
N LYS A 125 11.98 -22.73 -5.80
CA LYS A 125 12.82 -21.52 -5.84
C LYS A 125 12.52 -20.62 -4.65
N THR A 126 11.24 -20.38 -4.39
CA THR A 126 10.77 -19.52 -3.29
C THR A 126 11.30 -20.00 -1.94
N PHE A 127 11.11 -21.27 -1.60
CA PHE A 127 11.53 -21.81 -0.31
C PHE A 127 13.04 -21.99 -0.20
N LYS A 128 13.74 -22.30 -1.29
CA LYS A 128 15.22 -22.31 -1.29
C LYS A 128 15.80 -20.93 -1.03
N THR A 129 15.19 -19.87 -1.58
CA THR A 129 15.58 -18.48 -1.26
C THR A 129 15.38 -18.19 0.23
N PHE A 130 14.20 -18.52 0.79
CA PHE A 130 13.97 -18.34 2.23
C PHE A 130 14.94 -19.13 3.11
N GLU A 131 15.28 -20.36 2.74
CA GLU A 131 16.26 -21.17 3.46
C GLU A 131 17.64 -20.49 3.51
N LEU A 132 18.12 -19.98 2.37
CA LEU A 132 19.41 -19.30 2.28
C LEU A 132 19.44 -18.03 3.13
N ILE A 133 18.41 -17.18 3.04
CA ILE A 133 18.35 -15.93 3.79
C ILE A 133 18.17 -16.17 5.29
N SER A 134 17.34 -17.13 5.70
CA SER A 134 17.15 -17.44 7.13
C SER A 134 18.45 -17.88 7.81
N LYS A 135 19.38 -18.50 7.05
CA LYS A 135 20.70 -18.90 7.53
C LYS A 135 21.68 -17.74 7.62
N THR A 136 21.62 -16.76 6.72
CA THR A 136 22.63 -15.70 6.59
C THR A 136 22.22 -14.36 7.21
N ALA A 137 20.93 -14.07 7.31
CA ALA A 137 20.41 -12.81 7.84
C ALA A 137 19.10 -13.04 8.65
N PRO A 138 19.20 -13.63 9.86
CA PRO A 138 18.04 -14.05 10.64
C PRO A 138 17.22 -12.90 11.26
N ASP A 139 17.75 -11.67 11.28
CA ASP A 139 17.03 -10.47 11.73
C ASP A 139 16.04 -9.92 10.69
N ILE A 140 16.14 -10.36 9.42
CA ILE A 140 15.26 -9.91 8.34
C ILE A 140 13.95 -10.70 8.38
N LYS A 141 12.84 -9.99 8.51
CA LYS A 141 11.50 -10.58 8.45
C LYS A 141 11.18 -11.01 7.02
N LEU A 142 10.76 -12.26 6.86
CA LEU A 142 10.35 -12.80 5.57
C LEU A 142 8.86 -12.56 5.32
N CYS A 143 8.51 -12.22 4.08
CA CYS A 143 7.14 -12.15 3.62
C CYS A 143 6.97 -12.72 2.20
N LEU A 144 5.76 -13.10 1.85
CA LEU A 144 5.42 -13.54 0.50
C LEU A 144 4.07 -12.99 0.08
N SER A 145 3.91 -12.77 -1.23
CA SER A 145 2.60 -12.57 -1.83
C SER A 145 2.20 -13.78 -2.66
N THR A 146 0.91 -14.05 -2.77
CA THR A 146 0.37 -15.09 -3.63
C THR A 146 -1.04 -14.75 -4.12
N ASN A 147 -1.42 -15.33 -5.25
CA ASN A 147 -2.82 -15.38 -5.66
C ASN A 147 -3.66 -16.38 -4.84
N GLY A 148 -3.04 -17.22 -4.01
CA GLY A 148 -3.73 -18.11 -3.05
C GLY A 148 -4.14 -19.47 -3.60
N LEU A 149 -4.02 -19.75 -4.90
CA LEU A 149 -4.45 -21.03 -5.48
C LEU A 149 -3.70 -22.24 -4.90
N ALA A 150 -2.38 -22.11 -4.74
CA ALA A 150 -1.49 -23.15 -4.19
C ALA A 150 -1.19 -22.96 -2.69
N LEU A 151 -1.77 -21.94 -2.06
CA LEU A 151 -1.48 -21.59 -0.67
C LEU A 151 -1.78 -22.73 0.32
N PRO A 152 -2.95 -23.39 0.28
CA PRO A 152 -3.27 -24.47 1.22
C PRO A 152 -2.23 -25.60 1.24
N ASP A 153 -1.55 -25.85 0.12
CA ASP A 153 -0.58 -26.95 0.00
C ASP A 153 0.78 -26.60 0.63
N HIS A 154 0.98 -25.33 1.00
CA HIS A 154 2.28 -24.79 1.42
C HIS A 154 2.28 -24.07 2.76
N VAL A 155 1.12 -23.90 3.43
CA VAL A 155 1.03 -23.16 4.71
C VAL A 155 1.95 -23.73 5.79
N ASP A 156 2.05 -25.05 5.91
CA ASP A 156 2.97 -25.69 6.87
C ASP A 156 4.44 -25.40 6.55
N THR A 157 4.78 -25.27 5.27
CA THR A 157 6.15 -24.90 4.88
C THR A 157 6.42 -23.43 5.19
N ILE A 158 5.45 -22.55 4.93
CA ILE A 158 5.53 -21.13 5.26
C ILE A 158 5.73 -20.94 6.78
N ALA A 159 4.96 -21.64 7.61
CA ALA A 159 5.08 -21.59 9.06
C ALA A 159 6.46 -22.05 9.55
N ARG A 160 7.03 -23.11 8.95
CA ARG A 160 8.37 -23.61 9.31
C ARG A 160 9.50 -22.60 9.08
N PHE A 161 9.34 -21.67 8.15
CA PHE A 161 10.30 -20.60 7.88
C PHE A 161 10.08 -19.35 8.74
N ASN A 162 9.17 -19.40 9.74
CA ASN A 162 8.80 -18.26 10.58
C ASN A 162 8.40 -17.03 9.75
N VAL A 163 7.71 -17.26 8.63
CA VAL A 163 7.14 -16.16 7.82
C VAL A 163 5.98 -15.56 8.60
N ASP A 164 6.13 -14.32 9.04
CA ASP A 164 5.10 -13.62 9.83
C ASP A 164 3.97 -13.05 8.98
N HIS A 165 4.25 -12.74 7.72
CA HIS A 165 3.35 -11.96 6.87
C HIS A 165 3.16 -12.62 5.49
N VAL A 166 1.91 -12.91 5.15
CA VAL A 166 1.52 -13.41 3.83
C VAL A 166 0.51 -12.46 3.22
N THR A 167 0.67 -12.13 1.94
CA THR A 167 -0.34 -11.39 1.18
C THR A 167 -1.08 -12.32 0.25
N ILE A 168 -2.42 -12.31 0.27
CA ILE A 168 -3.25 -13.03 -0.69
C ILE A 168 -4.00 -12.01 -1.53
N THR A 169 -4.01 -12.18 -2.86
CA THR A 169 -4.90 -11.39 -3.71
C THR A 169 -6.25 -12.08 -3.90
N ILE A 170 -7.33 -11.46 -3.40
CA ILE A 170 -8.68 -12.03 -3.41
C ILE A 170 -9.65 -10.99 -3.99
N ASN A 171 -9.95 -11.08 -5.29
CA ASN A 171 -10.83 -10.10 -5.94
C ASN A 171 -12.33 -10.45 -5.85
N MET A 172 -12.67 -11.64 -5.35
CA MET A 172 -14.04 -12.15 -5.36
C MET A 172 -14.24 -13.33 -4.39
N VAL A 173 -15.47 -13.43 -3.87
CA VAL A 173 -16.02 -14.62 -3.20
C VAL A 173 -17.20 -15.27 -3.93
N ASP A 174 -17.68 -14.66 -5.03
CA ASP A 174 -18.68 -15.24 -5.92
C ASP A 174 -17.99 -15.65 -7.23
N ALA A 175 -18.08 -16.94 -7.56
CA ALA A 175 -17.52 -17.51 -8.78
C ALA A 175 -18.06 -16.86 -10.08
N ASN A 176 -19.26 -16.28 -10.07
CA ASN A 176 -19.81 -15.56 -11.23
C ASN A 176 -19.03 -14.26 -11.50
N VAL A 177 -18.69 -13.52 -10.45
CA VAL A 177 -17.80 -12.35 -10.55
C VAL A 177 -16.40 -12.80 -10.97
N GLY A 178 -15.87 -13.84 -10.34
CA GLY A 178 -14.55 -14.38 -10.66
C GLY A 178 -14.39 -14.84 -12.12
N ALA A 179 -15.44 -15.39 -12.73
CA ALA A 179 -15.42 -15.81 -14.14
C ALA A 179 -15.18 -14.64 -15.13
N GLN A 180 -15.50 -13.41 -14.73
CA GLN A 180 -15.25 -12.19 -15.52
C GLN A 180 -13.81 -11.66 -15.33
N ILE A 181 -13.17 -12.01 -14.22
CA ILE A 181 -11.83 -11.54 -13.86
C ILE A 181 -10.74 -12.51 -14.33
N TYR A 182 -10.98 -13.82 -14.22
CA TYR A 182 -9.99 -14.86 -14.44
C TYR A 182 -10.35 -15.74 -15.64
N PRO A 183 -9.71 -15.56 -16.81
CA PRO A 183 -9.97 -16.40 -17.99
C PRO A 183 -9.63 -17.87 -17.78
N TRP A 184 -8.63 -18.19 -16.95
CA TRP A 184 -8.26 -19.57 -16.61
C TRP A 184 -7.42 -19.68 -15.34
N ILE A 185 -7.46 -20.86 -14.73
CA ILE A 185 -6.50 -21.33 -13.72
C ILE A 185 -5.86 -22.65 -14.15
N PHE A 186 -4.67 -22.96 -13.65
CA PHE A 186 -3.99 -24.23 -13.83
C PHE A 186 -3.83 -24.91 -12.47
N TYR A 187 -4.61 -25.96 -12.25
CA TYR A 187 -4.70 -26.66 -10.97
C TYR A 187 -4.70 -28.17 -11.19
N LYS A 188 -3.96 -28.94 -10.38
CA LYS A 188 -3.84 -30.40 -10.50
C LYS A 188 -3.59 -30.88 -11.94
N ASN A 189 -2.61 -30.27 -12.60
CA ASN A 189 -2.21 -30.55 -13.99
C ASN A 189 -3.32 -30.38 -15.04
N LYS A 190 -4.38 -29.63 -14.73
CA LYS A 190 -5.48 -29.33 -15.65
C LYS A 190 -5.76 -27.83 -15.70
N ARG A 191 -6.07 -27.33 -16.90
CA ARG A 191 -6.54 -25.95 -17.09
C ARG A 191 -8.06 -25.90 -16.94
N TYR A 192 -8.55 -25.07 -16.03
CA TYR A 192 -9.97 -24.82 -15.81
C TYR A 192 -10.33 -23.42 -16.34
N LYS A 193 -11.60 -23.22 -16.72
CA LYS A 193 -12.11 -21.92 -17.23
C LYS A 193 -13.49 -21.59 -16.65
N GLY A 194 -13.92 -20.34 -16.82
CA GLY A 194 -15.25 -19.87 -16.46
C GLY A 194 -15.55 -20.01 -14.96
N ARG A 195 -16.81 -20.24 -14.63
CA ARG A 195 -17.28 -20.35 -13.24
C ARG A 195 -16.59 -21.47 -12.46
N GLU A 196 -16.27 -22.59 -13.10
CA GLU A 196 -15.57 -23.72 -12.45
C GLU A 196 -14.16 -23.29 -11.98
N ALA A 197 -13.40 -22.58 -12.82
CA ALA A 197 -12.10 -22.03 -12.44
C ALA A 197 -12.20 -21.06 -11.27
N ALA A 198 -13.17 -20.15 -11.33
CA ALA A 198 -13.39 -19.17 -10.27
C ALA A 198 -13.76 -19.88 -8.96
N GLN A 199 -14.66 -20.86 -8.98
CA GLN A 199 -15.05 -21.60 -7.77
C GLN A 199 -13.84 -22.26 -7.11
N ILE A 200 -13.02 -22.98 -7.88
CA ILE A 200 -11.80 -23.61 -7.35
C ILE A 200 -10.87 -22.57 -6.72
N LEU A 201 -10.68 -21.42 -7.39
CA LEU A 201 -9.79 -20.37 -6.90
C LEU A 201 -10.27 -19.80 -5.57
N THR A 202 -11.55 -19.41 -5.45
CA THR A 202 -12.07 -18.81 -4.20
C THR A 202 -12.05 -19.83 -3.06
N ASP A 203 -12.42 -21.09 -3.31
CA ASP A 203 -12.39 -22.14 -2.28
C ASP A 203 -10.97 -22.34 -1.72
N ARG A 204 -9.96 -22.34 -2.60
CA ARG A 204 -8.54 -22.50 -2.22
C ARG A 204 -8.01 -21.26 -1.49
N GLN A 205 -8.39 -20.06 -1.93
CA GLN A 205 -8.02 -18.81 -1.27
C GLN A 205 -8.60 -18.72 0.14
N MET A 206 -9.89 -19.00 0.32
CA MET A 206 -10.55 -18.98 1.64
C MET A 206 -9.93 -20.00 2.59
N GLN A 207 -9.73 -21.24 2.10
CA GLN A 207 -9.07 -22.27 2.89
C GLN A 207 -7.63 -21.87 3.29
N GLY A 208 -6.88 -21.28 2.37
CA GLY A 208 -5.51 -20.83 2.64
C GLY A 208 -5.46 -19.72 3.68
N LEU A 209 -6.41 -18.78 3.63
CA LEU A 209 -6.56 -17.72 4.62
C LEU A 209 -6.85 -18.29 6.02
N GLU A 210 -7.84 -19.19 6.14
CA GLU A 210 -8.17 -19.85 7.40
C GLU A 210 -6.97 -20.60 7.99
N MET A 211 -6.23 -21.35 7.15
CA MET A 211 -5.03 -22.08 7.57
C MET A 211 -3.87 -21.17 8.03
N LEU A 212 -3.72 -19.98 7.44
CA LEU A 212 -2.73 -18.99 7.90
C LEU A 212 -3.10 -18.44 9.28
N THR A 213 -4.38 -18.10 9.47
CA THR A 213 -4.91 -17.61 10.74
C THR A 213 -4.74 -18.64 11.85
N GLU A 214 -5.03 -19.91 11.60
CA GLU A 214 -4.81 -21.01 12.55
C GLU A 214 -3.35 -21.14 13.00
N ARG A 215 -2.39 -20.74 12.16
CA ARG A 215 -0.95 -20.79 12.45
C ARG A 215 -0.38 -19.47 12.98
N GLY A 216 -1.24 -18.47 13.26
CA GLY A 216 -0.81 -17.16 13.76
C GLY A 216 0.02 -16.34 12.77
N ILE A 217 -0.13 -16.62 11.46
CA ILE A 217 0.50 -15.86 10.39
C ILE A 217 -0.43 -14.72 9.97
N LEU A 218 0.07 -13.49 9.97
CA LEU A 218 -0.74 -12.32 9.64
C LEU A 218 -0.96 -12.27 8.13
N CYS A 219 -2.22 -12.20 7.73
CA CYS A 219 -2.59 -12.14 6.32
C CYS A 219 -3.05 -10.73 5.92
N LYS A 220 -2.38 -10.13 4.93
CA LYS A 220 -2.88 -8.98 4.17
C LYS A 220 -3.67 -9.50 2.97
N VAL A 221 -4.85 -8.96 2.73
CA VAL A 221 -5.60 -9.22 1.50
C VAL A 221 -5.43 -8.04 0.55
N ASN A 222 -4.98 -8.30 -0.68
CA ASN A 222 -5.04 -7.33 -1.76
C ASN A 222 -6.29 -7.57 -2.61
N SER A 223 -6.97 -6.51 -3.01
CA SER A 223 -8.11 -6.56 -3.92
C SER A 223 -7.98 -5.48 -4.98
N VAL A 224 -8.22 -5.81 -6.24
CA VAL A 224 -8.27 -4.85 -7.35
C VAL A 224 -9.73 -4.45 -7.56
N MET A 225 -10.02 -3.16 -7.41
CA MET A 225 -11.33 -2.57 -7.69
C MET A 225 -11.52 -2.37 -9.19
N ILE A 226 -12.49 -3.08 -9.75
CA ILE A 226 -12.85 -3.08 -11.17
C ILE A 226 -14.29 -2.56 -11.29
N PRO A 227 -14.47 -1.29 -11.70
CA PRO A 227 -15.79 -0.68 -11.85
C PRO A 227 -16.73 -1.51 -12.73
N GLY A 228 -17.94 -1.73 -12.27
CA GLY A 228 -18.97 -2.52 -12.94
C GLY A 228 -18.79 -4.03 -12.88
N ILE A 229 -17.71 -4.54 -12.29
CA ILE A 229 -17.47 -6.00 -12.14
C ILE A 229 -17.48 -6.42 -10.67
N ASN A 230 -16.66 -5.80 -9.82
CA ASN A 230 -16.55 -6.18 -8.41
C ASN A 230 -16.56 -5.01 -7.43
N ASP A 231 -16.70 -3.77 -7.90
CA ASP A 231 -16.78 -2.56 -7.08
C ASP A 231 -17.77 -2.66 -5.90
N HIS A 232 -19.00 -3.12 -6.15
CA HIS A 232 -19.97 -3.38 -5.08
C HIS A 232 -19.69 -4.69 -4.32
N HIS A 233 -19.17 -5.70 -5.03
CA HIS A 233 -18.86 -7.02 -4.48
C HIS A 233 -17.74 -7.00 -3.44
N LEU A 234 -16.81 -6.05 -3.54
CA LEU A 234 -15.67 -5.96 -2.64
C LEU A 234 -16.05 -5.71 -1.17
N VAL A 235 -17.25 -5.18 -0.91
CA VAL A 235 -17.80 -5.11 0.45
C VAL A 235 -18.05 -6.52 0.99
N GLU A 236 -18.61 -7.43 0.20
CA GLU A 236 -18.81 -8.83 0.60
C GLU A 236 -17.49 -9.57 0.77
N VAL A 237 -16.52 -9.32 -0.13
CA VAL A 237 -15.16 -9.84 0.00
C VAL A 237 -14.55 -9.39 1.33
N ASN A 238 -14.67 -8.10 1.69
CA ASN A 238 -14.17 -7.56 2.95
C ASN A 238 -14.74 -8.31 4.17
N ARG A 239 -16.05 -8.53 4.23
CA ARG A 239 -16.69 -9.30 5.31
C ARG A 239 -16.19 -10.74 5.35
N ALA A 240 -16.07 -11.37 4.19
CA ALA A 240 -15.69 -12.76 4.06
C ALA A 240 -14.23 -13.01 4.48
N VAL A 241 -13.30 -12.12 4.13
CA VAL A 241 -11.89 -12.26 4.54
C VAL A 241 -11.69 -11.86 6.00
N LYS A 242 -12.41 -10.84 6.49
CA LYS A 242 -12.34 -10.43 7.90
C LYS A 242 -12.80 -11.54 8.84
N SER A 243 -13.96 -12.15 8.55
CA SER A 243 -14.50 -13.26 9.35
C SER A 243 -13.59 -14.50 9.38
N ARG A 244 -12.63 -14.58 8.46
CA ARG A 244 -11.63 -15.66 8.36
C ARG A 244 -10.27 -15.29 8.93
N GLY A 245 -10.14 -14.13 9.56
CA GLY A 245 -8.92 -13.72 10.27
C GLY A 245 -7.91 -12.96 9.43
N ALA A 246 -8.30 -12.37 8.30
CA ALA A 246 -7.46 -11.40 7.60
C ALA A 246 -7.18 -10.18 8.50
N PHE A 247 -5.92 -9.73 8.51
CA PHE A 247 -5.45 -8.65 9.38
C PHE A 247 -5.65 -7.28 8.74
N LEU A 248 -5.30 -7.14 7.46
CA LEU A 248 -5.31 -5.89 6.71
C LEU A 248 -5.90 -6.13 5.31
N HIS A 249 -6.69 -5.18 4.81
CA HIS A 249 -7.21 -5.20 3.45
C HIS A 249 -6.61 -4.02 2.69
N ASN A 250 -6.13 -4.26 1.49
CA ASN A 250 -5.57 -3.25 0.61
C ASN A 250 -6.35 -3.28 -0.71
N ILE A 251 -7.32 -2.36 -0.85
CA ILE A 251 -8.10 -2.19 -2.08
C ILE A 251 -7.37 -1.21 -2.99
N MET A 252 -6.95 -1.70 -4.16
CA MET A 252 -6.16 -0.98 -5.15
C MET A 252 -6.97 -0.71 -6.42
N PRO A 253 -6.69 0.38 -7.15
CA PRO A 253 -7.35 0.66 -8.42
C PRO A 253 -6.94 -0.34 -9.51
N LEU A 254 -7.86 -0.67 -10.42
CA LEU A 254 -7.56 -1.41 -11.65
C LEU A 254 -6.50 -0.69 -12.51
N ILE A 255 -5.65 -1.48 -13.17
CA ILE A 255 -4.76 -1.05 -14.25
C ILE A 255 -5.53 -1.11 -15.58
N SER A 256 -6.02 0.04 -16.05
CA SER A 256 -6.89 0.21 -17.22
C SER A 256 -6.21 0.86 -18.43
N ALA A 257 -5.01 1.42 -18.30
CA ALA A 257 -4.36 2.08 -19.44
C ALA A 257 -4.00 1.06 -20.57
N PRO A 258 -4.41 1.29 -21.83
CA PRO A 258 -4.16 0.35 -22.94
C PRO A 258 -2.68 0.07 -23.20
N GLU A 259 -1.79 1.03 -22.91
CA GLU A 259 -0.34 0.91 -23.04
C GLU A 259 0.27 -0.26 -22.24
N HIS A 260 -0.41 -0.74 -21.19
CA HIS A 260 0.03 -1.91 -20.42
C HIS A 260 -0.35 -3.24 -21.08
N GLY A 261 -1.14 -3.22 -22.16
CA GLY A 261 -1.49 -4.39 -22.96
C GLY A 261 -2.26 -5.47 -22.20
N THR A 262 -2.98 -5.11 -21.14
CA THR A 262 -3.86 -6.02 -20.40
C THR A 262 -5.16 -6.20 -21.17
N VAL A 263 -5.89 -7.31 -20.95
CA VAL A 263 -7.17 -7.55 -21.62
C VAL A 263 -8.17 -6.44 -21.28
N PHE A 264 -8.24 -6.04 -20.02
CA PHE A 264 -9.09 -4.93 -19.59
C PHE A 264 -8.65 -3.58 -20.19
N GLY A 265 -7.37 -3.27 -20.23
CA GLY A 265 -6.89 -2.03 -20.85
C GLY A 265 -7.17 -1.97 -22.35
N LEU A 266 -6.94 -3.06 -23.08
CA LEU A 266 -7.20 -3.13 -24.53
C LEU A 266 -8.69 -3.07 -24.87
N ASN A 267 -9.56 -3.54 -23.97
CA ASN A 267 -11.01 -3.51 -24.17
C ASN A 267 -11.68 -2.22 -23.63
N GLY A 268 -10.90 -1.25 -23.13
CA GLY A 268 -11.43 0.02 -22.64
C GLY A 268 -12.14 -0.06 -21.29
N GLN A 269 -11.90 -1.09 -20.49
CA GLN A 269 -12.42 -1.16 -19.12
C GLN A 269 -11.78 -0.06 -18.28
N ARG A 270 -12.55 0.93 -17.83
CA ARG A 270 -12.03 2.03 -17.01
C ARG A 270 -11.59 1.57 -15.61
N GLY A 271 -10.62 2.29 -15.03
CA GLY A 271 -10.32 2.24 -13.60
C GLY A 271 -11.27 3.09 -12.76
N PRO A 272 -11.27 2.93 -11.42
CA PRO A 272 -12.09 3.76 -10.53
C PRO A 272 -11.55 5.19 -10.42
N THR A 273 -12.41 6.14 -10.08
CA THR A 273 -12.00 7.49 -9.69
C THR A 273 -11.47 7.52 -8.25
N ALA A 274 -10.87 8.65 -7.86
CA ALA A 274 -10.42 8.89 -6.49
C ALA A 274 -11.55 8.76 -5.46
N GLN A 275 -12.70 9.39 -5.74
CA GLN A 275 -13.85 9.34 -4.84
C GLN A 275 -14.47 7.94 -4.77
N GLU A 276 -14.59 7.23 -5.90
CA GLU A 276 -15.10 5.85 -5.92
C GLU A 276 -14.24 4.91 -5.08
N LEU A 277 -12.91 4.97 -5.25
CA LEU A 277 -11.98 4.15 -4.47
C LEU A 277 -12.04 4.49 -2.99
N LYS A 278 -12.02 5.78 -2.64
CA LYS A 278 -12.11 6.23 -1.24
C LYS A 278 -13.42 5.79 -0.60
N ALA A 279 -14.55 5.98 -1.27
CA ALA A 279 -15.86 5.60 -0.77
C ALA A 279 -15.94 4.09 -0.49
N LEU A 280 -15.41 3.26 -1.38
CA LEU A 280 -15.33 1.82 -1.16
C LEU A 280 -14.43 1.48 0.03
N GLN A 281 -13.24 2.08 0.11
CA GLN A 281 -12.31 1.88 1.23
C GLN A 281 -12.94 2.27 2.57
N ASP A 282 -13.59 3.44 2.65
CA ASP A 282 -14.29 3.93 3.84
C ASP A 282 -15.41 2.97 4.26
N SER A 283 -16.18 2.44 3.30
CA SER A 283 -17.24 1.46 3.57
C SER A 283 -16.73 0.13 4.12
N CYS A 284 -15.48 -0.23 3.82
CA CYS A 284 -14.84 -1.47 4.26
C CYS A 284 -14.07 -1.32 5.58
N GLU A 285 -13.61 -0.11 5.91
CA GLU A 285 -12.70 0.16 7.03
C GLU A 285 -13.33 -0.10 8.41
N GLY A 286 -14.66 0.04 8.54
CA GLY A 286 -15.35 -0.18 9.81
C GLY A 286 -15.23 -1.61 10.36
N GLU A 287 -15.16 -2.61 9.48
CA GLU A 287 -15.04 -4.02 9.89
C GLU A 287 -13.57 -4.51 9.89
N MET A 288 -12.67 -3.84 9.15
CA MET A 288 -11.33 -4.33 8.86
C MET A 288 -10.32 -3.19 8.64
N ASN A 289 -9.09 -3.35 9.15
CA ASN A 289 -8.03 -2.36 8.94
C ASN A 289 -7.72 -2.21 7.44
N MET A 290 -7.79 -0.98 6.93
CA MET A 290 -7.59 -0.67 5.51
C MET A 290 -6.21 -0.08 5.26
N MET A 291 -5.44 -0.65 4.34
CA MET A 291 -4.16 -0.10 3.89
C MET A 291 -4.37 1.03 2.91
N ARG A 292 -3.75 2.20 3.16
CA ARG A 292 -3.87 3.38 2.28
C ARG A 292 -2.52 3.85 1.70
N HIS A 293 -1.42 3.42 2.30
CA HIS A 293 -0.04 3.77 1.91
C HIS A 293 0.58 2.83 0.87
N CYS A 294 -0.22 1.96 0.23
CA CYS A 294 0.30 1.04 -0.78
C CYS A 294 0.78 1.81 -2.02
N ARG A 295 2.00 1.47 -2.48
CA ARG A 295 2.63 2.08 -3.67
C ARG A 295 2.71 1.14 -4.88
N GLN A 296 2.16 -0.08 -4.77
CA GLN A 296 2.31 -1.17 -5.76
C GLN A 296 3.78 -1.37 -6.14
N CYS A 297 4.54 -1.91 -5.19
CA CYS A 297 6.01 -1.99 -5.27
C CYS A 297 6.48 -2.99 -6.34
N ARG A 298 7.56 -2.69 -7.04
CA ARG A 298 8.16 -3.64 -8.02
C ARG A 298 8.51 -4.98 -7.40
N ALA A 299 8.58 -6.04 -8.21
CA ALA A 299 9.02 -7.36 -7.73
C ALA A 299 10.53 -7.42 -7.38
N ASP A 300 11.28 -6.36 -7.69
CA ASP A 300 12.70 -6.16 -7.34
C ASP A 300 12.95 -4.82 -6.61
N ALA A 301 11.91 -4.22 -6.03
CA ALA A 301 12.01 -2.95 -5.30
C ALA A 301 13.01 -3.05 -4.15
N VAL A 302 13.80 -1.99 -3.93
CA VAL A 302 14.77 -1.88 -2.82
C VAL A 302 14.62 -0.52 -2.17
N GLY A 303 14.44 -0.45 -0.86
CA GLY A 303 14.43 0.81 -0.11
C GLY A 303 13.11 1.13 0.59
N LEU A 304 12.93 2.40 0.94
CA LEU A 304 11.72 2.91 1.62
C LEU A 304 10.51 2.91 0.67
N LEU A 305 9.31 3.09 1.22
CA LEU A 305 8.10 3.27 0.43
C LEU A 305 8.12 4.63 -0.30
N GLY A 306 8.34 4.61 -1.61
CA GLY A 306 8.42 5.82 -2.45
C GLY A 306 9.85 6.16 -2.90
N GLU A 307 10.86 5.59 -2.26
CA GLU A 307 12.27 5.77 -2.59
C GLU A 307 12.88 4.45 -3.07
N ASP A 308 12.72 4.16 -4.37
CA ASP A 308 13.21 2.93 -4.98
C ASP A 308 14.69 3.09 -5.38
N ARG A 309 15.57 2.39 -4.66
CA ARG A 309 17.02 2.36 -4.86
C ARG A 309 17.47 1.12 -5.65
N SER A 310 16.55 0.40 -6.30
CA SER A 310 16.88 -0.85 -7.02
C SER A 310 18.01 -0.69 -8.06
N ALA A 311 18.13 0.50 -8.67
CA ALA A 311 19.14 0.80 -9.69
C ALA A 311 20.58 0.81 -9.14
N GLU A 312 20.77 1.06 -7.85
CA GLU A 312 22.09 1.01 -7.19
C GLU A 312 22.59 -0.44 -7.03
N PHE A 313 21.68 -1.42 -7.11
CA PHE A 313 21.95 -2.82 -6.82
C PHE A 313 21.63 -3.71 -8.02
N THR A 314 22.26 -3.43 -9.16
CA THR A 314 22.21 -4.33 -10.32
C THR A 314 22.88 -5.67 -9.99
N THR A 315 22.45 -6.74 -10.65
CA THR A 315 23.01 -8.09 -10.38
C THR A 315 24.51 -8.11 -10.61
N GLU A 316 25.00 -7.51 -11.69
CA GLU A 316 26.44 -7.42 -11.98
C GLU A 316 27.22 -6.71 -10.87
N ALA A 317 26.76 -5.53 -10.43
CA ALA A 317 27.42 -4.76 -9.38
C ALA A 317 27.46 -5.55 -8.06
N VAL A 318 26.32 -6.14 -7.68
CA VAL A 318 26.18 -6.94 -6.46
C VAL A 318 27.06 -8.18 -6.48
N MET A 319 27.14 -8.88 -7.62
CA MET A 319 27.96 -10.09 -7.72
C MET A 319 29.46 -9.78 -7.62
N ALA A 320 29.89 -8.56 -7.99
CA ALA A 320 31.25 -8.09 -7.85
C ALA A 320 31.60 -7.58 -6.43
N MET A 321 30.61 -7.29 -5.59
CA MET A 321 30.83 -6.86 -4.20
C MET A 321 31.32 -8.02 -3.33
N ASP A 322 32.28 -7.71 -2.45
CA ASP A 322 32.59 -8.51 -1.27
C ASP A 322 31.77 -7.97 -0.10
N VAL A 323 30.92 -8.81 0.49
CA VAL A 323 29.87 -8.36 1.40
C VAL A 323 30.06 -9.05 2.73
N GLU A 324 30.44 -8.27 3.75
CA GLU A 324 30.34 -8.68 5.14
C GLU A 324 29.01 -8.17 5.72
N TYR A 325 28.30 -9.08 6.41
CA TYR A 325 27.04 -8.76 7.05
C TYR A 325 27.28 -8.33 8.50
N ASP A 326 27.23 -7.01 8.75
CA ASP A 326 27.37 -6.45 10.10
C ASP A 326 26.00 -6.26 10.76
N LEU A 327 25.66 -7.21 11.64
CA LEU A 327 24.41 -7.21 12.39
C LEU A 327 24.37 -6.12 13.48
N GLU A 328 25.51 -5.77 14.08
CA GLU A 328 25.53 -4.90 15.26
C GLU A 328 25.34 -3.42 14.88
N SER A 329 25.98 -2.95 13.80
CA SER A 329 25.73 -1.60 13.28
C SER A 329 24.28 -1.40 12.85
N ARG A 330 23.66 -2.44 12.26
CA ARG A 330 22.25 -2.42 11.88
C ARG A 330 21.31 -2.26 13.08
N LYS A 331 21.53 -3.02 14.16
CA LYS A 331 20.75 -2.88 15.40
C LYS A 331 20.90 -1.50 16.04
N ALA A 332 22.11 -0.95 16.05
CA ALA A 332 22.36 0.40 16.57
C ALA A 332 21.61 1.46 15.78
N TYR A 333 21.63 1.37 14.44
CA TYR A 333 20.88 2.27 13.57
C TYR A 333 19.37 2.17 13.80
N GLN A 334 18.82 0.96 13.87
CA GLN A 334 17.39 0.75 14.11
C GLN A 334 16.92 1.32 15.47
N SER A 335 17.79 1.32 16.48
CA SER A 335 17.49 1.90 17.79
C SER A 335 17.37 3.42 17.75
N LEU A 336 18.20 4.09 16.94
CA LEU A 336 18.12 5.54 16.69
C LEU A 336 16.82 5.94 15.98
N VAL A 337 16.43 5.16 14.98
CA VAL A 337 15.18 5.36 14.23
C VAL A 337 13.95 5.27 15.14
N GLU A 338 13.94 4.31 16.07
CA GLU A 338 12.81 4.16 17.01
C GLU A 338 12.67 5.36 17.96
N GLN A 339 13.78 6.02 18.33
CA GLN A 339 13.74 7.25 19.14
C GLN A 339 13.10 8.41 18.37
N GLU A 340 13.45 8.58 17.10
CA GLU A 340 12.86 9.63 16.23
C GLU A 340 11.37 9.40 15.98
N ARG A 341 10.98 8.13 15.80
CA ARG A 341 9.59 7.71 15.67
C ARG A 341 8.77 8.10 16.91
N GLN A 342 9.27 7.77 18.10
CA GLN A 342 8.59 8.10 19.35
C GLN A 342 8.37 9.62 19.51
N ALA A 343 9.38 10.43 19.16
CA ALA A 343 9.26 11.89 19.20
C ALA A 343 8.18 12.42 18.24
N THR A 344 8.05 11.83 17.06
CA THR A 344 7.02 12.20 16.06
C THR A 344 5.62 11.84 16.56
N ALA A 345 5.45 10.66 17.14
CA ALA A 345 4.18 10.21 17.73
C ALA A 345 3.74 11.11 18.89
N ASP A 346 4.69 11.57 19.72
CA ASP A 346 4.40 12.47 20.84
C ASP A 346 3.99 13.88 20.37
N ALA A 347 4.64 14.41 19.33
CA ALA A 347 4.25 15.68 18.70
C ALA A 347 2.84 15.62 18.10
N LYS A 348 2.52 14.53 17.39
CA LYS A 348 1.17 14.26 16.85
C LYS A 348 0.11 14.29 17.95
N ARG A 349 0.37 13.59 19.07
CA ARG A 349 -0.57 13.48 20.20
C ARG A 349 -0.86 14.84 20.81
N ALA A 350 0.17 15.67 21.00
CA ALA A 350 0.04 17.01 21.55
C ALA A 350 -0.84 17.91 20.67
N GLU A 351 -0.73 17.81 19.34
CA GLU A 351 -1.59 18.61 18.46
C GLU A 351 -3.03 18.07 18.40
N LEU A 352 -3.24 16.75 18.44
CA LEU A 352 -4.59 16.18 18.51
C LEU A 352 -5.37 16.67 19.74
N GLU A 353 -4.70 16.92 20.86
CA GLU A 353 -5.31 17.51 22.06
C GLU A 353 -5.88 18.91 21.80
N THR A 354 -5.32 19.67 20.86
CA THR A 354 -5.81 21.01 20.52
C THR A 354 -7.17 20.98 19.78
N LEU A 355 -7.55 19.85 19.19
CA LEU A 355 -8.87 19.62 18.57
C LEU A 355 -9.91 19.05 19.56
N ALA A 356 -9.52 18.77 20.80
CA ALA A 356 -10.43 18.16 21.77
C ALA A 356 -11.67 19.04 22.00
N GLY A 357 -12.85 18.49 21.64
CA GLY A 357 -14.15 19.14 21.86
C GLY A 357 -14.77 19.82 20.64
N GLU A 358 -14.06 19.91 19.51
CA GLU A 358 -14.66 20.36 18.24
C GLU A 358 -15.69 19.32 17.74
N GLN A 359 -16.89 19.78 17.37
CA GLN A 359 -17.93 18.96 16.74
C GLN A 359 -18.29 19.57 15.40
N SER A 360 -17.98 18.85 14.32
CA SER A 360 -18.31 19.24 12.96
C SER A 360 -18.39 18.00 12.08
N ASP A 361 -19.40 17.93 11.22
CA ASP A 361 -19.54 16.90 10.19
C ASP A 361 -18.75 17.25 8.90
N VAL A 362 -18.12 18.43 8.87
CA VAL A 362 -17.29 18.87 7.75
C VAL A 362 -16.06 17.99 7.64
N LYS A 363 -15.75 17.59 6.41
CA LYS A 363 -14.52 16.88 6.07
C LYS A 363 -13.91 17.50 4.84
N ILE A 364 -12.61 17.70 4.85
CA ILE A 364 -11.87 18.24 3.69
C ILE A 364 -10.67 17.36 3.38
N LEU A 365 -10.31 17.31 2.10
CA LEU A 365 -9.08 16.68 1.64
C LEU A 365 -7.99 17.75 1.45
N ILE A 366 -6.78 17.42 1.87
CA ILE A 366 -5.59 18.26 1.74
C ILE A 366 -4.51 17.44 1.03
N ALA A 367 -4.01 17.95 -0.08
CA ALA A 367 -2.86 17.40 -0.79
C ALA A 367 -1.57 17.94 -0.16
N VAL A 368 -0.52 17.13 -0.06
CA VAL A 368 0.72 17.51 0.62
C VAL A 368 1.92 17.06 -0.20
N ALA A 369 2.78 18.01 -0.58
CA ALA A 369 4.05 17.75 -1.24
C ALA A 369 5.13 17.47 -0.18
N THR A 370 5.74 16.29 -0.24
CA THR A 370 6.76 15.85 0.72
C THR A 370 7.78 14.92 0.08
N LYS A 371 9.02 15.00 0.57
CA LYS A 371 10.13 14.08 0.33
C LYS A 371 10.23 13.00 1.40
N GLY A 372 9.31 12.95 2.37
CA GLY A 372 9.35 12.02 3.50
C GLY A 372 9.51 12.69 4.86
N SER A 373 9.83 11.87 5.88
CA SER A 373 9.98 12.28 7.29
C SER A 373 8.73 12.92 7.93
N GLY A 374 7.54 12.70 7.35
CA GLY A 374 6.29 13.26 7.85
C GLY A 374 6.24 14.79 7.84
N ARG A 375 6.99 15.46 6.94
CA ARG A 375 7.10 16.93 6.88
C ARG A 375 6.68 17.52 5.53
N VAL A 376 6.18 18.77 5.55
CA VAL A 376 5.89 19.55 4.33
C VAL A 376 7.20 20.15 3.80
N ASN A 377 7.99 19.38 3.06
CA ASN A 377 9.37 19.74 2.69
C ASN A 377 9.65 19.67 1.18
N GLU A 378 8.62 19.51 0.34
CA GLU A 378 8.81 19.50 -1.11
C GLU A 378 8.27 20.75 -1.81
N HIS A 379 9.04 21.24 -2.78
CA HIS A 379 8.66 22.35 -3.65
C HIS A 379 7.62 21.88 -4.68
N PHE A 380 6.56 22.66 -4.91
CA PHE A 380 5.47 22.29 -5.83
C PHE A 380 5.99 21.88 -7.22
N GLY A 381 6.92 22.66 -7.77
CA GLY A 381 7.64 22.40 -9.03
C GLY A 381 8.35 21.06 -9.17
N HIS A 382 8.71 20.42 -8.06
CA HIS A 382 9.45 19.15 -8.05
C HIS A 382 8.59 17.98 -7.56
N ALA A 383 7.36 18.26 -7.12
CA ALA A 383 6.45 17.24 -6.66
C ALA A 383 6.07 16.32 -7.83
N THR A 384 6.50 15.06 -7.73
CA THR A 384 6.04 13.96 -8.60
C THR A 384 4.81 13.27 -8.03
N GLU A 385 4.43 13.63 -6.81
CA GLU A 385 3.29 13.08 -6.11
C GLU A 385 2.84 13.95 -4.94
N PHE A 386 1.61 13.74 -4.51
CA PHE A 386 1.04 14.32 -3.30
C PHE A 386 0.53 13.22 -2.37
N GLN A 387 0.76 13.39 -1.07
CA GLN A 387 0.06 12.65 -0.02
C GLN A 387 -1.28 13.32 0.25
N ILE A 388 -2.36 12.56 0.31
CA ILE A 388 -3.71 13.08 0.55
C ILE A 388 -4.12 12.77 1.98
N TYR A 389 -4.51 13.79 2.73
CA TYR A 389 -5.01 13.70 4.09
C TYR A 389 -6.47 14.17 4.16
N GLU A 390 -7.32 13.42 4.86
CA GLU A 390 -8.66 13.85 5.28
C GLU A 390 -8.51 14.55 6.63
N ALA A 391 -8.89 15.81 6.67
CA ALA A 391 -9.03 16.57 7.91
C ALA A 391 -10.49 16.54 8.36
N SER A 392 -10.70 16.26 9.65
CA SER A 392 -12.01 16.20 10.28
C SER A 392 -11.89 16.52 11.77
N ALA A 393 -13.02 16.56 12.48
CA ALA A 393 -13.03 16.75 13.94
C ALA A 393 -12.24 15.66 14.71
N SER A 394 -11.96 14.51 14.12
CA SER A 394 -11.12 13.46 14.71
C SER A 394 -9.62 13.62 14.42
N GLY A 395 -9.21 14.68 13.71
CA GLY A 395 -7.82 14.96 13.35
C GLY A 395 -7.50 14.72 11.88
N ALA A 396 -6.22 14.53 11.59
CA ALA A 396 -5.69 14.24 10.27
C ALA A 396 -5.62 12.72 10.03
N LYS A 397 -6.18 12.26 8.91
CA LYS A 397 -6.13 10.87 8.48
C LYS A 397 -5.53 10.76 7.09
N PHE A 398 -4.47 9.98 6.93
CA PHE A 398 -3.92 9.70 5.63
C PHE A 398 -4.89 8.86 4.76
N VAL A 399 -5.13 9.28 3.52
CA VAL A 399 -6.13 8.71 2.62
C VAL A 399 -5.50 7.94 1.46
N GLY A 400 -4.31 8.35 1.03
CA GLY A 400 -3.58 7.73 -0.07
C GLY A 400 -2.69 8.71 -0.81
N HIS A 401 -2.17 8.30 -1.96
CA HIS A 401 -1.26 9.11 -2.77
C HIS A 401 -1.90 9.49 -4.12
N ARG A 402 -1.42 10.58 -4.71
CA ARG A 402 -1.73 11.01 -6.08
C ARG A 402 -0.43 11.25 -6.83
N ARG A 403 -0.17 10.45 -7.87
CA ARG A 403 1.00 10.62 -8.73
C ARG A 403 0.71 11.64 -9.82
N VAL A 404 1.66 12.52 -10.09
CA VAL A 404 1.55 13.60 -11.09
C VAL A 404 2.82 13.66 -11.94
N ASP A 405 2.74 14.31 -13.11
CA ASP A 405 3.94 14.64 -13.88
C ASP A 405 4.63 15.88 -13.31
N LEU A 406 5.94 15.96 -13.48
CA LEU A 406 6.67 17.19 -13.25
C LEU A 406 6.20 18.23 -14.25
N TYR A 407 5.53 19.28 -13.77
CA TYR A 407 5.12 20.39 -14.64
C TYR A 407 6.29 21.34 -14.95
N CYS A 408 7.35 21.33 -14.13
CA CYS A 408 8.52 22.17 -14.29
C CYS A 408 9.72 21.34 -14.78
N GLN A 409 10.04 21.46 -16.07
CA GLN A 409 11.26 20.89 -16.64
C GLN A 409 12.20 22.05 -17.06
N GLY A 410 13.27 22.28 -16.30
CA GLY A 410 14.32 23.23 -16.70
C GLY A 410 13.92 24.72 -16.65
N GLY A 411 12.97 25.11 -15.81
CA GLY A 411 12.62 26.53 -15.58
C GLY A 411 11.53 27.09 -16.50
N TYR A 412 11.00 26.29 -17.43
CA TYR A 412 9.78 26.58 -18.17
C TYR A 412 8.68 25.63 -17.65
N GLY A 413 7.59 26.21 -17.15
CA GLY A 413 6.40 25.43 -16.79
C GLY A 413 5.51 25.31 -18.02
N GLU A 414 5.10 24.09 -18.38
CA GLU A 414 4.06 23.89 -19.38
C GLU A 414 2.70 24.09 -18.69
N GLU A 415 2.00 25.19 -19.01
CA GLU A 415 0.67 25.51 -18.45
C GLU A 415 -0.33 24.35 -18.67
N GLU A 416 -0.23 23.67 -19.81
CA GLU A 416 -1.06 22.51 -20.15
C GLU A 416 -0.81 21.32 -19.22
N ALA A 417 0.44 21.07 -18.78
CA ALA A 417 0.76 19.99 -17.85
C ALA A 417 0.24 20.26 -16.43
N LEU A 418 0.26 21.52 -15.98
CA LEU A 418 -0.27 21.92 -14.68
C LEU A 418 -1.80 21.69 -14.59
N GLU A 419 -2.54 22.15 -15.61
CA GLU A 419 -4.00 22.03 -15.65
C GLU A 419 -4.47 20.60 -15.92
N THR A 420 -3.80 19.87 -16.81
CA THR A 420 -4.26 18.53 -17.22
C THR A 420 -3.85 17.42 -16.26
N THR A 421 -2.72 17.54 -15.54
CA THR A 421 -2.23 16.43 -14.69
C THR A 421 -2.38 16.71 -13.20
N ILE A 422 -1.87 17.85 -12.71
CA ILE A 422 -1.85 18.13 -11.27
C ILE A 422 -3.25 18.50 -10.79
N ILE A 423 -3.88 19.51 -11.39
CA ILE A 423 -5.21 19.97 -10.95
C ILE A 423 -6.21 18.82 -11.01
N ARG A 424 -6.24 18.01 -12.08
CA ARG A 424 -7.12 16.82 -12.15
C ARG A 424 -6.85 15.77 -11.08
N ALA A 425 -5.59 15.59 -10.67
CA ALA A 425 -5.22 14.59 -9.66
C ALA A 425 -5.56 15.02 -8.22
N ILE A 426 -5.71 16.33 -7.96
CA ILE A 426 -6.03 16.88 -6.63
C ILE A 426 -7.29 17.76 -6.63
N ASN A 427 -8.15 17.65 -7.64
CA ASN A 427 -9.36 18.47 -7.78
C ASN A 427 -10.34 18.26 -6.62
N ASP A 428 -10.30 17.08 -6.00
CA ASP A 428 -11.05 16.68 -4.80
C ASP A 428 -10.52 17.34 -3.52
N CYS A 429 -9.35 17.97 -3.56
CA CYS A 429 -8.73 18.63 -2.41
C CYS A 429 -9.19 20.09 -2.26
N THR A 430 -9.29 20.53 -1.01
CA THR A 430 -9.56 21.92 -0.61
C THR A 430 -8.28 22.75 -0.61
N ALA A 431 -7.15 22.14 -0.26
CA ALA A 431 -5.86 22.81 -0.18
C ALA A 431 -4.72 21.89 -0.64
N VAL A 432 -3.59 22.50 -1.01
CA VAL A 432 -2.32 21.83 -1.26
C VAL A 432 -1.20 22.48 -0.43
N PHE A 433 -0.50 21.67 0.36
CA PHE A 433 0.60 22.08 1.23
C PHE A 433 1.93 21.81 0.55
N VAL A 434 2.79 22.81 0.55
CA VAL A 434 4.08 22.79 -0.18
C VAL A 434 5.12 23.56 0.61
N ALA A 435 6.40 23.21 0.45
CA ALA A 435 7.47 24.01 1.04
C ALA A 435 7.60 25.39 0.37
N LYS A 436 7.24 25.46 -0.92
CA LYS A 436 7.24 26.69 -1.72
C LYS A 436 6.49 26.48 -3.04
N ILE A 437 5.88 27.55 -3.56
CA ILE A 437 5.18 27.59 -4.85
C ILE A 437 5.40 28.93 -5.56
N GLY A 438 5.42 28.91 -6.90
CA GLY A 438 5.50 30.13 -7.72
C GLY A 438 4.14 30.82 -7.91
N GLY A 439 4.14 32.10 -8.31
CA GLY A 439 2.90 32.87 -8.46
C GLY A 439 1.93 32.35 -9.54
N CYS A 440 2.45 31.95 -10.70
CA CYS A 440 1.63 31.37 -11.77
C CYS A 440 0.89 30.08 -11.34
N PRO A 441 1.57 29.02 -10.84
CA PRO A 441 0.86 27.82 -10.41
C PRO A 441 -0.07 28.05 -9.22
N LYS A 442 0.26 29.00 -8.34
CA LYS A 442 -0.64 29.43 -7.26
C LYS A 442 -1.95 30.01 -7.81
N ALA A 443 -1.89 30.91 -8.79
CA ALA A 443 -3.08 31.49 -9.41
C ALA A 443 -3.95 30.43 -10.11
N SER A 444 -3.35 29.43 -10.77
CA SER A 444 -4.11 28.33 -11.40
C SER A 444 -4.81 27.44 -10.37
N LEU A 445 -4.16 27.14 -9.24
CA LEU A 445 -4.77 26.39 -8.14
C LEU A 445 -5.93 27.19 -7.52
N GLU A 446 -5.74 28.48 -7.28
CA GLU A 446 -6.78 29.38 -6.77
C GLU A 446 -7.98 29.46 -7.74
N ALA A 447 -7.73 29.52 -9.05
CA ALA A 447 -8.78 29.49 -10.06
C ALA A 447 -9.55 28.16 -10.08
N ALA A 448 -8.89 27.04 -9.74
CA ALA A 448 -9.53 25.75 -9.51
C ALA A 448 -10.18 25.63 -8.10
N GLY A 449 -10.09 26.67 -7.27
CA GLY A 449 -10.60 26.70 -5.90
C GLY A 449 -9.82 25.83 -4.91
N ILE A 450 -8.53 25.58 -5.20
CA ILE A 450 -7.60 24.86 -4.33
C ILE A 450 -6.68 25.88 -3.67
N ASP A 451 -6.68 25.94 -2.35
CA ASP A 451 -5.82 26.85 -1.59
C ASP A 451 -4.36 26.37 -1.61
N ALA A 452 -3.45 27.20 -2.12
CA ALA A 452 -2.02 26.89 -2.16
C ALA A 452 -1.31 27.43 -0.90
N VAL A 453 -0.89 26.52 -0.03
CA VAL A 453 -0.43 26.82 1.32
C VAL A 453 1.06 26.49 1.49
N ASP A 454 1.88 27.52 1.72
CA ASP A 454 3.32 27.41 1.97
C ASP A 454 3.75 27.81 3.39
N ARG A 455 2.82 28.32 4.22
CA ARG A 455 3.08 28.75 5.60
C ARG A 455 3.53 27.61 6.54
N TYR A 456 3.26 26.36 6.17
CA TYR A 456 3.61 25.17 6.95
C TYR A 456 4.92 24.51 6.49
N ALA A 457 5.75 25.22 5.72
CA ALA A 457 7.02 24.69 5.22
C ALA A 457 7.89 24.15 6.37
N PHE A 458 8.35 22.90 6.20
CA PHE A 458 9.18 22.13 7.13
C PHE A 458 8.50 21.70 8.45
N GLU A 459 7.22 22.01 8.64
CA GLU A 459 6.43 21.51 9.78
C GLU A 459 5.96 20.07 9.57
N TYR A 460 5.47 19.44 10.65
CA TYR A 460 4.89 18.11 10.61
C TYR A 460 3.52 18.12 9.92
N ILE A 461 3.32 17.22 8.96
CA ILE A 461 2.16 17.23 8.07
C ILE A 461 0.85 17.16 8.85
N GLU A 462 0.71 16.20 9.76
CA GLU A 462 -0.54 16.01 10.48
C GLU A 462 -0.87 17.19 11.40
N GLN A 463 0.14 17.80 12.02
CA GLN A 463 -0.04 19.01 12.81
C GLN A 463 -0.54 20.17 11.94
N SER A 464 0.08 20.39 10.79
CA SER A 464 -0.31 21.44 9.86
C SER A 464 -1.72 21.22 9.29
N VAL A 465 -2.10 19.96 9.02
CA VAL A 465 -3.44 19.58 8.55
C VAL A 465 -4.49 19.90 9.62
N ILE A 466 -4.21 19.56 10.88
CA ILE A 466 -5.08 19.87 12.02
C ILE A 466 -5.24 21.38 12.20
N ALA A 467 -4.14 22.14 12.17
CA ALA A 467 -4.17 23.58 12.31
C ALA A 467 -4.99 24.26 11.20
N TYR A 468 -4.76 23.86 9.94
CA TYR A 468 -5.52 24.37 8.80
C TYR A 468 -7.01 24.08 8.90
N TYR A 469 -7.38 22.88 9.34
CA TYR A 469 -8.77 22.49 9.48
C TYR A 469 -9.51 23.35 10.53
N ARG A 470 -8.84 23.73 11.62
CA ARG A 470 -9.40 24.69 12.60
C ARG A 470 -9.67 26.04 11.94
N ASP A 471 -8.67 26.61 11.25
CA ASP A 471 -8.83 27.88 10.55
C ASP A 471 -9.98 27.82 9.52
N TYR A 472 -10.11 26.69 8.83
CA TYR A 472 -11.18 26.43 7.87
C TYR A 472 -12.56 26.44 8.54
N LEU A 473 -12.72 25.78 9.70
CA LEU A 473 -13.97 25.82 10.47
C LEU A 473 -14.30 27.22 10.98
N ASP A 474 -13.31 27.98 11.45
CA ASP A 474 -13.52 29.37 11.90
C ASP A 474 -13.96 30.28 10.75
N ASN A 475 -13.41 30.08 9.56
CA ASN A 475 -13.83 30.79 8.36
C ASN A 475 -15.26 30.41 7.93
N ILE A 476 -15.70 29.16 8.13
CA ILE A 476 -17.11 28.77 7.94
C ILE A 476 -18.00 29.47 8.97
N ARG A 477 -17.62 29.41 10.26
CA ARG A 477 -18.39 29.98 11.37
C ARG A 477 -18.59 31.50 11.23
N SER A 478 -17.55 32.19 10.76
CA SER A 478 -17.59 33.63 10.50
C SER A 478 -18.30 34.00 9.19
N GLY A 479 -18.63 33.02 8.34
CA GLY A 479 -19.22 33.23 7.02
C GLY A 479 -18.23 33.73 5.96
N ALA A 480 -16.93 33.72 6.24
CA ALA A 480 -15.88 34.08 5.29
C ALA A 480 -15.80 33.10 4.12
N ILE A 481 -16.13 31.83 4.36
CA ILE A 481 -16.22 30.79 3.33
C ILE A 481 -17.51 29.98 3.44
N VAL A 482 -17.98 29.46 2.32
CA VAL A 482 -19.08 28.48 2.27
C VAL A 482 -18.47 27.12 1.94
N HIS A 483 -18.66 26.14 2.83
CA HIS A 483 -18.24 24.78 2.56
C HIS A 483 -19.05 24.17 1.41
N GLY A 484 -18.37 23.54 0.47
CA GLY A 484 -18.97 22.85 -0.67
C GLY A 484 -18.21 21.59 -1.02
N GLN A 485 -18.91 20.60 -1.59
CA GLN A 485 -18.29 19.37 -2.05
C GLN A 485 -17.43 19.67 -3.28
N ARG A 486 -16.17 19.22 -3.24
CA ARG A 486 -15.21 19.33 -4.35
C ARG A 486 -15.53 18.30 -5.45
N GLY A 487 -15.01 18.55 -6.66
CA GLY A 487 -15.14 17.61 -7.78
C GLY A 487 -14.34 16.33 -7.55
N ASP A 488 -14.47 15.37 -8.47
CA ASP A 488 -13.68 14.12 -8.40
C ASP A 488 -12.24 14.35 -8.91
N ALA A 489 -11.36 13.41 -8.59
CA ALA A 489 -9.97 13.39 -9.02
C ALA A 489 -9.61 12.10 -9.77
N GLU A 490 -8.69 12.23 -10.73
CA GLU A 490 -8.19 11.10 -11.51
C GLU A 490 -7.07 10.36 -10.76
N ILE A 491 -7.12 9.03 -10.74
CA ILE A 491 -6.03 8.19 -10.23
C ILE A 491 -5.13 7.78 -11.39
N ARG A 492 -3.91 8.31 -11.41
CA ARG A 492 -2.90 7.86 -12.35
C ARG A 492 -2.31 6.50 -11.96
N GLN A 493 -2.26 5.59 -12.93
CA GLN A 493 -1.88 4.18 -12.71
C GLN A 493 -0.42 3.86 -13.08
N GLY A 494 0.23 4.69 -13.91
CA GLY A 494 1.58 4.45 -14.42
C GLY A 494 2.72 4.87 -13.46
N ALA A 495 3.94 4.44 -13.80
CA ALA A 495 5.16 5.10 -13.33
C ALA A 495 5.37 6.39 -14.11
N TYR A 496 6.09 7.36 -13.52
CA TYR A 496 6.60 8.52 -14.23
C TYR A 496 7.36 8.04 -15.49
N ILE A 497 6.89 8.46 -16.66
CA ILE A 497 7.68 8.37 -17.89
C ILE A 497 8.34 9.74 -17.99
N ALA A 498 9.61 9.82 -17.55
CA ALA A 498 10.46 10.88 -18.07
C ALA A 498 10.50 10.66 -19.59
N ALA A 499 9.88 11.56 -20.36
CA ALA A 499 10.07 11.59 -21.79
C ALA A 499 11.55 11.83 -22.13
#